data_AF-A0A7C5JP77-F1
#
_entry.id   AF-A0A7C5JP77-F1
#
_cell.length_a   1.000
_cell.length_b   1.000
_cell.length_c   1.000
_cell.angle_alpha   90.00
_cell.angle_beta   90.00
_cell.angle_gamma   90.00
#
_symmetry.space_group_name_H-M   'P 1'
#
loop_
_entity.id
_entity.type
_entity.pdbx_description
1 polymer ?
#
loop_
_entity_poly.entity_id
_entity_poly.type
_entity_poly.pdbx_seq_one_letter_code
_entity_poly.pdbx_strand_id
1 'polypeptide(L)'
;MILGSKKSGNRRGQVIIFLVLMLVILFFVVIFNFDLHKILYIKSLAQNAGDASALMAARWQGITLNLIGDLNIMQALALSQGDFVTASAITGCQARLCFSGPMIAFMTAQIAAKNNRAYRNSDFDEIIREHAWTVRNIYPAATSPDGEMLFPEPYPGCWSEYADMLDYIATEGVAAAPDNARFYTDYTGGHFLLMIDFYEAIAGKNWCWFYFHAGGIEPDGLLKSYTDYHWWPPLPEIPHHEYINSEIFGLGLTKR
;
A
#
# COMPACT_ATOMS: atom_id res chain seq x y z
N MET A 1 89.29 0.10 -16.73
CA MET A 1 88.28 1.09 -16.28
C MET A 1 86.93 0.63 -16.83
N ILE A 2 86.10 0.04 -15.98
CA ILE A 2 84.87 -0.67 -16.37
C ILE A 2 83.79 0.38 -16.65
N LEU A 3 83.39 0.52 -17.91
CA LEU A 3 82.28 1.36 -18.34
C LEU A 3 80.96 0.59 -18.13
N GLY A 4 80.04 1.22 -17.40
CA GLY A 4 78.82 0.61 -16.89
C GLY A 4 77.77 0.31 -17.97
N SER A 5 77.13 -0.85 -17.82
CA SER A 5 75.88 -1.19 -18.49
C SER A 5 74.70 -0.85 -17.58
N LYS A 6 74.09 0.32 -17.79
CA LYS A 6 72.80 0.67 -17.17
C LYS A 6 71.69 -0.15 -17.83
N LYS A 7 71.08 -1.08 -17.07
CA LYS A 7 69.92 -1.87 -17.49
C LYS A 7 68.75 -0.96 -17.88
N SER A 8 68.44 -0.84 -19.17
CA SER A 8 67.28 -0.11 -19.71
C SER A 8 65.97 -0.91 -19.72
N GLY A 9 65.97 -2.16 -19.22
CA GLY A 9 64.81 -3.06 -19.27
C GLY A 9 63.68 -2.77 -18.26
N ASN A 10 63.93 -2.01 -17.19
CA ASN A 10 62.97 -1.85 -16.09
C ASN A 10 61.79 -0.91 -16.39
N ARG A 11 61.95 0.06 -17.31
CA ARG A 11 60.90 1.06 -17.58
C ARG A 11 59.80 0.55 -18.50
N ARG A 12 60.10 -0.35 -19.45
CA ARG A 12 59.10 -0.90 -20.39
C ARG A 12 58.09 -1.81 -19.69
N GLY A 13 58.53 -2.66 -18.75
CA GLY A 13 57.62 -3.51 -17.95
C GLY A 13 56.70 -2.69 -17.05
N GLN A 14 57.21 -1.62 -16.43
CA GLN A 14 56.44 -0.73 -15.57
C GLN A 14 55.34 0.03 -16.33
N VAL A 15 55.62 0.48 -17.57
CA VAL A 15 54.61 1.15 -18.42
C VAL A 15 53.48 0.22 -18.81
N ILE A 16 53.77 -1.05 -19.12
CA ILE A 16 52.74 -2.05 -19.47
C ILE A 16 51.85 -2.34 -18.26
N ILE A 17 52.43 -2.54 -17.07
CA ILE A 17 51.66 -2.77 -15.84
C ILE A 17 50.76 -1.57 -15.54
N PHE A 18 51.28 -0.35 -15.68
CA PHE A 18 50.49 0.87 -15.46
C PHE A 18 49.33 1.00 -16.46
N LEU A 19 49.56 0.73 -17.75
CA LEU A 19 48.49 0.77 -18.77
C LEU A 19 47.41 -0.29 -18.52
N VAL A 20 47.81 -1.50 -18.14
CA VAL A 20 46.86 -2.57 -17.79
C VAL A 20 46.05 -2.18 -16.55
N LEU A 21 46.70 -1.67 -15.51
CA LEU A 21 46.01 -1.21 -14.30
C LEU A 21 45.05 -0.05 -14.60
N MET A 22 45.46 0.91 -15.43
CA MET A 22 44.60 2.02 -15.87
C MET A 22 43.39 1.52 -16.67
N LEU A 23 43.57 0.55 -17.58
CA LEU A 23 42.48 -0.08 -18.33
C LEU A 23 41.49 -0.79 -17.40
N VAL A 24 41.99 -1.54 -16.42
CA VAL A 24 41.15 -2.22 -15.42
C VAL A 24 40.36 -1.20 -14.60
N ILE A 25 41.00 -0.14 -14.12
CA ILE A 25 40.32 0.94 -13.38
C ILE A 25 39.24 1.59 -14.25
N LEU A 26 39.56 1.95 -15.50
CA LEU A 26 38.58 2.54 -16.42
C LEU A 26 37.40 1.61 -16.68
N PHE A 27 37.65 0.31 -16.83
CA PHE A 27 36.58 -0.68 -17.01
C PHE A 27 35.64 -0.71 -15.80
N PHE A 28 36.17 -0.74 -14.57
CA PHE A 28 35.34 -0.67 -13.36
C PHE A 28 34.58 0.66 -13.25
N VAL A 29 35.22 1.78 -13.59
CA VAL A 29 34.55 3.09 -13.60
C VAL A 29 33.38 3.10 -14.58
N VAL A 30 33.54 2.52 -15.77
CA VAL A 30 32.46 2.45 -16.78
C VAL A 30 31.30 1.58 -16.29
N ILE A 31 31.59 0.39 -15.74
CA ILE A 31 30.54 -0.49 -15.17
C ILE A 31 29.81 0.22 -14.03
N PHE A 32 30.56 0.81 -13.10
CA PHE A 32 29.98 1.50 -11.96
C PHE A 32 29.07 2.66 -12.38
N ASN A 33 29.48 3.46 -13.37
CA ASN A 33 28.64 4.53 -13.90
C ASN A 33 27.39 3.99 -14.59
N PHE A 34 27.50 2.92 -15.37
CA PHE A 34 26.35 2.30 -16.03
C PHE A 34 25.34 1.78 -15.01
N ASP A 35 25.79 1.06 -13.99
CA ASP A 35 24.93 0.54 -12.93
C ASP A 35 24.26 1.66 -12.13
N LEU A 36 25.02 2.71 -11.77
CA LEU A 36 24.48 3.87 -11.07
C LEU A 36 23.40 4.57 -11.90
N HIS A 37 23.65 4.81 -13.19
CA HIS A 37 22.65 5.40 -14.09
C HIS A 37 21.40 4.53 -14.22
N LYS A 38 21.57 3.21 -14.33
CA LYS A 38 20.45 2.29 -14.45
C LYS A 38 19.58 2.28 -13.19
N ILE A 39 20.20 2.24 -12.01
CA ILE A 39 19.48 2.27 -10.72
C ILE A 39 18.73 3.59 -10.56
N LEU A 40 19.37 4.72 -10.83
CA LEU A 40 18.72 6.03 -10.74
C LEU A 40 17.56 6.17 -11.72
N TYR A 41 17.72 5.68 -12.95
CA TYR A 41 16.68 5.71 -13.97
C TYR A 41 15.45 4.87 -13.56
N ILE A 42 15.65 3.63 -13.11
CA ILE A 42 14.56 2.77 -12.66
C ILE A 42 13.85 3.37 -11.44
N LYS A 43 14.61 3.94 -10.50
CA LYS A 43 14.03 4.60 -9.32
C LYS A 43 13.19 5.82 -9.70
N SER A 44 13.67 6.66 -10.61
CA SER A 44 12.91 7.82 -11.10
C SER A 44 11.62 7.39 -11.81
N LEU A 45 11.68 6.32 -12.61
CA LEU A 45 10.51 5.80 -13.31
C LEU A 45 9.47 5.22 -12.34
N ALA A 46 9.91 4.44 -11.34
CA ALA A 46 9.03 3.91 -10.31
C ALA A 46 8.37 5.03 -9.48
N GLN A 47 9.14 6.06 -9.11
CA GLN A 47 8.62 7.23 -8.38
C GLN A 47 7.58 8.00 -9.21
N ASN A 48 7.88 8.30 -10.48
CA ASN A 48 6.94 8.99 -11.36
C ASN A 48 5.63 8.20 -11.54
N ALA A 49 5.71 6.87 -11.60
CA ALA A 49 4.53 6.03 -11.67
C ALA A 49 3.71 6.07 -10.37
N GLY A 50 4.35 6.00 -9.21
CA GLY A 50 3.70 6.17 -7.90
C GLY A 50 3.02 7.53 -7.77
N ASP A 51 3.74 8.61 -8.07
CA ASP A 51 3.23 9.99 -7.99
C ASP A 51 2.03 10.22 -8.92
N ALA A 52 2.09 9.72 -10.16
CA ALA A 52 0.98 9.80 -11.09
C ALA A 52 -0.24 9.01 -10.62
N SER A 53 -0.02 7.85 -10.01
CA SER A 53 -1.08 7.01 -9.44
C SER A 53 -1.77 7.71 -8.27
N ALA A 54 -0.98 8.22 -7.33
CA ALA A 54 -1.47 8.97 -6.17
C ALA A 54 -2.25 10.22 -6.59
N LEU A 55 -1.74 10.97 -7.57
CA LEU A 55 -2.43 12.15 -8.10
C LEU A 55 -3.77 11.79 -8.75
N MET A 56 -3.83 10.71 -9.52
CA MET A 56 -5.08 10.28 -10.17
C MET A 56 -6.09 9.75 -9.16
N ALA A 57 -5.65 8.99 -8.15
CA ALA A 57 -6.50 8.56 -7.05
C ALA A 57 -7.10 9.77 -6.30
N ALA A 58 -6.25 10.72 -5.89
CA ALA A 58 -6.68 11.93 -5.18
C ALA A 58 -7.67 12.77 -6.00
N ARG A 59 -7.45 12.88 -7.32
CA ARG A 59 -8.37 13.58 -8.21
C ARG A 59 -9.76 12.95 -8.22
N TRP A 60 -9.84 11.62 -8.30
CA TRP A 60 -11.12 10.91 -8.29
C TRP A 60 -11.79 10.88 -6.92
N GLN A 61 -11.02 10.82 -5.83
CA GLN A 61 -11.56 11.04 -4.49
C GLN A 61 -12.20 12.43 -4.37
N GLY A 62 -11.54 13.48 -4.87
CA GLY A 62 -12.08 14.84 -4.91
C GLY A 62 -13.36 14.98 -5.75
N ILE A 63 -13.39 14.35 -6.94
CA ILE A 63 -14.60 14.32 -7.79
C ILE A 63 -15.77 13.63 -7.06
N THR A 64 -15.48 12.50 -6.41
CA THR A 64 -16.50 11.74 -5.67
C THR A 64 -17.05 12.52 -4.48
N LEU A 65 -16.17 13.19 -3.72
CA LEU A 65 -16.58 14.04 -2.60
C LEU A 65 -17.47 15.20 -3.05
N ASN A 66 -17.16 15.84 -4.18
CA ASN A 66 -18.01 16.89 -4.75
C ASN A 66 -19.39 16.34 -5.13
N LEU A 67 -19.44 15.18 -5.78
CA LEU A 67 -20.71 14.53 -6.16
C LEU A 67 -21.56 14.17 -4.94
N ILE A 68 -20.94 13.69 -3.87
CA ILE A 68 -21.63 13.45 -2.59
C ILE A 68 -22.15 14.75 -1.99
N GLY A 69 -21.37 15.84 -2.08
CA GLY A 69 -21.79 17.19 -1.70
C GLY A 69 -23.04 17.66 -2.46
N ASP A 70 -23.07 17.47 -3.78
CA ASP A 70 -24.22 17.79 -4.62
C ASP A 70 -25.45 16.95 -4.23
N LEU A 71 -25.25 15.66 -3.93
CA LEU A 71 -26.30 14.78 -3.42
C LEU A 71 -26.81 15.22 -2.05
N ASN A 72 -25.95 15.71 -1.15
CA ASN A 72 -26.39 16.24 0.14
C ASN A 72 -27.32 17.46 -0.03
N ILE A 73 -27.02 18.35 -0.97
CA ILE A 73 -27.88 19.51 -1.27
C ILE A 73 -29.22 19.05 -1.85
N MET A 74 -29.21 18.10 -2.79
CA MET A 74 -30.43 17.53 -3.36
C MET A 74 -31.28 16.81 -2.30
N GLN A 75 -30.65 16.09 -1.38
CA GLN A 75 -31.33 15.42 -0.27
C GLN A 75 -32.00 16.43 0.65
N ALA A 76 -31.29 17.51 1.02
CA ALA A 76 -31.84 18.57 1.85
C ALA A 76 -33.05 19.25 1.18
N LEU A 77 -33.00 19.47 -0.13
CA LEU A 77 -34.12 20.01 -0.90
C LEU A 77 -35.32 19.05 -0.88
N ALA A 78 -35.11 17.76 -1.14
CA ALA A 78 -36.17 16.75 -1.11
C ALA A 78 -36.84 16.67 0.28
N LEU A 79 -36.03 16.68 1.34
CA LEU A 79 -36.54 16.70 2.72
C LEU A 79 -37.33 17.97 3.03
N SER A 80 -36.88 19.14 2.54
CA SER A 80 -37.60 20.41 2.74
C SER A 80 -38.98 20.43 2.07
N GLN A 81 -39.17 19.65 1.01
CA GLN A 81 -40.42 19.50 0.28
C GLN A 81 -41.29 18.36 0.82
N GLY A 82 -40.81 17.60 1.82
CA GLY A 82 -41.50 16.41 2.34
C GLY A 82 -41.44 15.20 1.41
N ASP A 83 -40.55 15.19 0.41
CA ASP A 83 -40.34 14.06 -0.50
C ASP A 83 -39.33 13.06 0.08
N PHE A 84 -39.82 12.23 1.00
CA PHE A 84 -39.00 11.21 1.67
C PHE A 84 -38.57 10.07 0.74
N VAL A 85 -39.29 9.83 -0.36
CA VAL A 85 -38.97 8.76 -1.32
C VAL A 85 -37.71 9.15 -2.08
N THR A 86 -37.66 10.37 -2.63
CA THR A 86 -36.47 10.89 -3.30
C THR A 86 -35.29 11.03 -2.34
N ALA A 87 -35.52 11.52 -1.12
CA ALA A 87 -34.47 11.62 -0.11
C ALA A 87 -33.84 10.26 0.21
N SER A 88 -34.64 9.19 0.33
CA SER A 88 -34.16 7.83 0.55
C SER A 88 -33.38 7.27 -0.64
N ALA A 89 -33.86 7.51 -1.87
CA ALA A 89 -33.14 7.13 -3.09
C ALA A 89 -31.77 7.81 -3.19
N ILE A 90 -31.68 9.09 -2.82
CA ILE A 90 -30.41 9.83 -2.77
C ILE A 90 -29.46 9.22 -1.75
N THR A 91 -29.92 8.86 -0.55
CA THR A 91 -29.10 8.16 0.46
C THR A 91 -28.52 6.86 -0.10
N GLY A 92 -29.32 6.08 -0.83
CA GLY A 92 -28.85 4.85 -1.49
C GLY A 92 -27.77 5.11 -2.52
N CYS A 93 -27.90 6.17 -3.32
CA CYS A 93 -26.86 6.59 -4.28
C CYS A 93 -25.58 7.05 -3.57
N GLN A 94 -25.69 7.79 -2.47
CA GLN A 94 -24.54 8.22 -1.66
C GLN A 94 -23.79 7.02 -1.09
N ALA A 95 -24.51 6.05 -0.50
CA ALA A 95 -23.92 4.84 0.05
C ALA A 95 -23.13 4.05 -1.02
N ARG A 96 -23.69 3.90 -2.22
CA ARG A 96 -22.99 3.25 -3.36
C ARG A 96 -21.77 4.04 -3.85
N LEU A 97 -21.84 5.37 -3.86
CA LEU A 97 -20.73 6.23 -4.29
C LEU A 97 -19.54 6.17 -3.33
N CYS A 98 -19.77 5.94 -2.04
CA CYS A 98 -18.70 5.75 -1.07
C CYS A 98 -17.82 4.51 -1.33
N PHE A 99 -18.28 3.57 -2.16
CA PHE A 99 -17.53 2.38 -2.56
C PHE A 99 -17.11 2.45 -4.03
N SER A 100 -18.04 2.75 -4.94
CA SER A 100 -17.75 2.80 -6.38
C SER A 100 -16.82 3.94 -6.79
N GLY A 101 -16.92 5.12 -6.16
CA GLY A 101 -16.02 6.24 -6.43
C GLY A 101 -14.55 5.92 -6.12
N PRO A 102 -14.22 5.40 -4.92
CA PRO A 102 -12.89 4.91 -4.61
C PRO A 102 -12.39 3.77 -5.51
N MET A 103 -13.26 2.86 -5.96
CA MET A 103 -12.86 1.81 -6.91
C MET A 103 -12.50 2.37 -8.29
N ILE A 104 -13.22 3.37 -8.78
CA ILE A 104 -12.84 4.11 -9.99
C ILE A 104 -11.50 4.83 -9.78
N ALA A 105 -11.30 5.44 -8.61
CA ALA A 105 -10.01 6.03 -8.24
C ALA A 105 -8.88 5.00 -8.28
N PHE A 106 -9.13 3.78 -7.77
CA PHE A 106 -8.15 2.71 -7.77
C PHE A 106 -7.80 2.23 -9.18
N MET A 107 -8.81 1.97 -10.01
CA MET A 107 -8.61 1.56 -11.40
C MET A 107 -7.82 2.62 -12.19
N THR A 108 -8.18 3.90 -12.04
CA THR A 108 -7.52 4.99 -12.78
C THR A 108 -6.10 5.27 -12.27
N ALA A 109 -5.82 5.03 -10.99
CA ALA A 109 -4.46 5.02 -10.47
C ALA A 109 -3.59 3.96 -11.17
N GLN A 110 -4.13 2.75 -11.40
CA GLN A 110 -3.39 1.70 -12.14
C GLN A 110 -3.12 2.09 -13.59
N ILE A 111 -4.08 2.72 -14.27
CA ILE A 111 -3.88 3.24 -15.63
C ILE A 111 -2.75 4.29 -15.64
N ALA A 112 -2.73 5.18 -14.65
CA ALA A 112 -1.69 6.21 -14.52
C ALA A 112 -0.29 5.61 -14.26
N ALA A 113 -0.21 4.59 -13.40
CA ALA A 113 1.02 3.84 -13.16
C ALA A 113 1.56 3.24 -14.47
N LYS A 114 0.70 2.52 -15.19
CA LYS A 114 1.04 1.83 -16.45
C LYS A 114 1.47 2.82 -17.54
N ASN A 115 0.82 3.98 -17.63
CA ASN A 115 1.23 5.06 -18.54
C ASN A 115 2.62 5.62 -18.21
N ASN A 116 3.08 5.48 -16.97
CA ASN A 116 4.43 5.82 -16.52
C ASN A 116 5.39 4.63 -16.53
N ARG A 117 5.09 3.59 -17.32
CA ARG A 117 5.91 2.38 -17.51
C ARG A 117 6.10 1.54 -16.25
N ALA A 118 5.25 1.70 -15.24
CA ALA A 118 5.13 0.66 -14.21
C ALA A 118 4.47 -0.58 -14.83
N TYR A 119 5.03 -1.74 -14.52
CA TYR A 119 4.51 -3.01 -14.98
C TYR A 119 3.61 -3.61 -13.92
N ARG A 120 2.70 -4.47 -14.38
CA ARG A 120 1.90 -5.33 -13.52
C ARG A 120 2.80 -6.13 -12.58
N ASN A 121 2.43 -6.18 -11.31
CA ASN A 121 3.05 -7.02 -10.30
C ASN A 121 2.06 -8.12 -9.90
N SER A 122 2.45 -9.39 -10.13
CA SER A 122 1.61 -10.55 -9.80
C SER A 122 1.26 -10.62 -8.32
N ASP A 123 2.19 -10.20 -7.45
CA ASP A 123 2.01 -10.27 -6.01
C ASP A 123 0.91 -9.29 -5.57
N PHE A 124 0.86 -8.11 -6.19
CA PHE A 124 -0.21 -7.14 -5.93
C PHE A 124 -1.56 -7.64 -6.44
N ASP A 125 -1.60 -8.33 -7.57
CA ASP A 125 -2.84 -8.93 -8.06
C ASP A 125 -3.37 -10.01 -7.12
N GLU A 126 -2.46 -10.83 -6.58
CA GLU A 126 -2.80 -11.90 -5.65
C GLU A 126 -3.37 -11.33 -4.36
N ILE A 127 -2.72 -10.32 -3.77
CA ILE A 127 -3.22 -9.62 -2.57
C ILE A 127 -4.62 -9.05 -2.80
N ILE A 128 -4.86 -8.35 -3.92
CA ILE A 128 -6.17 -7.77 -4.19
C ILE A 128 -7.23 -8.86 -4.44
N ARG A 129 -6.87 -9.95 -5.10
CA ARG A 129 -7.79 -11.08 -5.37
C ARG A 129 -8.12 -11.85 -4.09
N GLU A 130 -7.14 -12.06 -3.21
CA GLU A 130 -7.35 -12.65 -1.89
C GLU A 130 -8.29 -11.77 -1.05
N HIS A 131 -8.10 -10.46 -1.10
CA HIS A 131 -9.00 -9.52 -0.44
C HIS A 131 -10.41 -9.56 -1.02
N ALA A 132 -10.55 -9.57 -2.35
CA ALA A 132 -11.86 -9.72 -3.01
C ALA A 132 -12.58 -11.01 -2.59
N TRP A 133 -11.84 -12.12 -2.44
CA TRP A 133 -12.38 -13.37 -1.92
C TRP A 133 -12.83 -13.23 -0.45
N THR A 134 -12.06 -12.54 0.37
CA THR A 134 -12.38 -12.26 1.79
C THR A 134 -13.67 -11.43 1.90
N VAL A 135 -13.77 -10.32 1.15
CA VAL A 135 -14.97 -9.49 1.10
C VAL A 135 -16.19 -10.31 0.66
N ARG A 136 -16.04 -11.17 -0.35
CA ARG A 136 -17.18 -11.94 -0.89
C ARG A 136 -17.66 -13.05 0.05
N ASN A 137 -16.75 -13.74 0.72
CA ASN A 137 -17.08 -14.99 1.43
C ASN A 137 -17.04 -14.87 2.95
N ILE A 138 -16.21 -13.98 3.50
CA ILE A 138 -16.04 -13.83 4.94
C ILE A 138 -16.93 -12.71 5.47
N TYR A 139 -16.95 -11.53 4.84
CA TYR A 139 -17.69 -10.38 5.38
C TYR A 139 -19.19 -10.64 5.59
N PRO A 140 -19.91 -11.28 4.64
CA PRO A 140 -21.34 -11.56 4.83
C PRO A 140 -21.65 -12.61 5.91
N ALA A 141 -20.66 -13.40 6.33
CA ALA A 141 -20.85 -14.54 7.23
C ALA A 141 -20.22 -14.32 8.63
N ALA A 142 -19.34 -13.34 8.78
CA ALA A 142 -18.62 -13.11 10.01
C ALA A 142 -19.52 -12.48 11.08
N THR A 143 -19.60 -13.12 12.25
CA THR A 143 -20.38 -12.67 13.40
C THR A 143 -19.51 -12.54 14.64
N SER A 144 -19.83 -11.55 15.48
CA SER A 144 -19.24 -11.35 16.80
C SER A 144 -19.61 -12.52 17.72
N PRO A 145 -18.87 -12.77 18.83
CA PRO A 145 -19.28 -13.71 19.87
C PRO A 145 -20.72 -13.49 20.38
N ASP A 146 -21.23 -12.26 20.30
CA ASP A 146 -22.60 -11.89 20.67
C ASP A 146 -23.66 -12.23 19.60
N GLY A 147 -23.26 -12.76 18.45
CA GLY A 147 -24.13 -13.14 17.34
C GLY A 147 -24.47 -12.01 16.35
N GLU A 148 -24.02 -10.79 16.62
CA GLU A 148 -24.18 -9.64 15.72
C GLU A 148 -23.25 -9.76 14.49
N MET A 149 -23.71 -9.29 13.32
CA MET A 149 -22.86 -9.28 12.12
C MET A 149 -21.67 -8.34 12.35
N LEU A 150 -20.46 -8.84 12.06
CA LEU A 150 -19.25 -8.02 12.16
C LEU A 150 -19.19 -7.00 11.03
N PHE A 151 -19.64 -7.36 9.82
CA PHE A 151 -19.60 -6.50 8.64
C PHE A 151 -21.00 -6.37 8.00
N PRO A 152 -21.97 -5.68 8.65
CA PRO A 152 -23.25 -5.37 8.03
C PRO A 152 -23.08 -4.63 6.71
N GLU A 153 -23.86 -5.04 5.70
CA GLU A 153 -23.83 -4.41 4.39
C GLU A 153 -24.28 -2.93 4.47
N PRO A 154 -23.50 -1.98 3.95
CA PRO A 154 -23.87 -0.56 3.92
C PRO A 154 -25.10 -0.28 3.05
N TYR A 155 -25.28 -1.09 2.01
CA TYR A 155 -26.45 -1.16 1.14
C TYR A 155 -26.60 -2.59 0.60
N PRO A 156 -27.81 -3.02 0.20
CA PRO A 156 -28.03 -4.39 -0.26
C PRO A 156 -27.11 -4.76 -1.43
N GLY A 157 -26.34 -5.85 -1.26
CA GLY A 157 -25.42 -6.37 -2.27
C GLY A 157 -24.05 -5.69 -2.32
N CYS A 158 -23.76 -4.77 -1.38
CA CYS A 158 -22.52 -3.99 -1.36
C CYS A 158 -21.26 -4.87 -1.40
N TRP A 159 -21.19 -5.95 -0.63
CA TRP A 159 -19.99 -6.79 -0.58
C TRP A 159 -19.75 -7.55 -1.87
N SER A 160 -20.82 -8.01 -2.52
CA SER A 160 -20.70 -8.64 -3.85
C SER A 160 -20.22 -7.63 -4.89
N GLU A 161 -20.86 -6.47 -4.99
CA GLU A 161 -20.49 -5.42 -5.95
C GLU A 161 -19.05 -4.91 -5.74
N TYR A 162 -18.65 -4.74 -4.48
CA TYR A 162 -17.30 -4.30 -4.12
C TYR A 162 -16.24 -5.35 -4.45
N ALA A 163 -16.49 -6.62 -4.12
CA ALA A 163 -15.59 -7.72 -4.48
C ALA A 163 -15.45 -7.87 -6.01
N ASP A 164 -16.53 -7.70 -6.77
CA ASP A 164 -16.49 -7.76 -8.24
C ASP A 164 -15.60 -6.65 -8.83
N MET A 165 -15.66 -5.43 -8.26
CA MET A 165 -14.78 -4.33 -8.67
C MET A 165 -13.31 -4.62 -8.36
N LEU A 166 -13.01 -5.18 -7.18
CA LEU A 166 -11.64 -5.57 -6.81
C LEU A 166 -11.09 -6.67 -7.72
N ASP A 167 -11.88 -7.72 -7.98
CA ASP A 167 -11.50 -8.81 -8.89
C ASP A 167 -11.24 -8.30 -10.31
N TYR A 168 -12.06 -7.37 -10.78
CA TYR A 168 -11.86 -6.75 -12.09
C TYR A 168 -10.52 -5.99 -12.15
N ILE A 169 -10.21 -5.18 -11.12
CA ILE A 169 -8.95 -4.44 -11.05
C ILE A 169 -7.74 -5.39 -10.98
N ALA A 170 -7.83 -6.48 -10.20
CA ALA A 170 -6.78 -7.50 -10.13
C ALA A 170 -6.61 -8.28 -11.45
N THR A 171 -7.68 -8.43 -12.23
CA THR A 171 -7.64 -9.07 -13.55
C THR A 171 -6.94 -8.18 -14.59
N GLU A 172 -7.28 -6.89 -14.59
CA GLU A 172 -6.63 -5.87 -15.44
C GLU A 172 -5.17 -5.61 -15.05
N GLY A 173 -4.78 -5.98 -13.83
CA GLY A 173 -3.42 -5.99 -13.32
C GLY A 173 -3.08 -4.73 -12.52
N VAL A 174 -2.48 -4.93 -11.36
CA VAL A 174 -2.09 -3.91 -10.40
C VAL A 174 -0.60 -3.61 -10.58
N ALA A 175 -0.28 -2.34 -10.82
CA ALA A 175 1.09 -1.86 -10.99
C ALA A 175 1.56 -1.03 -9.78
N ALA A 176 0.64 -0.39 -9.06
CA ALA A 176 0.92 0.39 -7.85
C ALA A 176 -0.01 -0.07 -6.71
N ALA A 177 0.57 -0.48 -5.59
CA ALA A 177 -0.19 -0.88 -4.41
C ALA A 177 -0.90 0.32 -3.75
N PRO A 178 -2.12 0.14 -3.22
CA PRO A 178 -2.83 1.19 -2.51
C PRO A 178 -2.31 1.33 -1.07
N ASP A 179 -1.33 2.21 -0.86
CA ASP A 179 -0.67 2.40 0.45
C ASP A 179 -1.59 2.99 1.54
N ASN A 180 -2.75 3.52 1.15
CA ASN A 180 -3.75 4.03 2.08
C ASN A 180 -4.91 3.06 2.34
N ALA A 181 -4.76 1.80 1.93
CA ALA A 181 -5.72 0.76 2.24
C ALA A 181 -5.85 0.62 3.76
N ARG A 182 -7.08 0.63 4.25
CA ARG A 182 -7.42 0.37 5.65
C ARG A 182 -8.45 -0.74 5.64
N PHE A 183 -7.97 -1.97 5.70
CA PHE A 183 -8.89 -3.09 5.67
C PHE A 183 -9.72 -3.12 6.95
N TYR A 184 -10.98 -3.52 6.87
CA TYR A 184 -11.84 -3.61 8.04
C TYR A 184 -11.43 -4.74 8.98
N THR A 185 -10.60 -5.65 8.49
CA THR A 185 -9.91 -6.68 9.27
C THR A 185 -8.59 -6.18 9.85
N ASP A 186 -8.09 -5.01 9.45
CA ASP A 186 -6.86 -4.46 10.02
C ASP A 186 -7.12 -3.88 11.40
N TYR A 187 -6.40 -4.43 12.37
CA TYR A 187 -6.44 -3.97 13.74
C TYR A 187 -5.50 -2.77 13.90
N THR A 188 -6.06 -1.56 13.88
CA THR A 188 -5.27 -0.37 14.22
C THR A 188 -5.07 -0.27 15.73
N GLY A 189 -3.95 -0.82 16.21
CA GLY A 189 -3.41 -0.58 17.54
C GLY A 189 -3.89 -1.56 18.62
N GLY A 190 -2.99 -1.88 19.55
CA GLY A 190 -3.30 -2.64 20.77
C GLY A 190 -2.63 -4.01 20.88
N HIS A 191 -2.10 -4.58 19.79
CA HIS A 191 -1.41 -5.87 19.83
C HIS A 191 -0.23 -5.93 18.85
N PHE A 192 0.97 -6.30 19.32
CA PHE A 192 2.18 -6.30 18.49
C PHE A 192 2.09 -7.23 17.28
N LEU A 193 1.42 -8.38 17.40
CA LEU A 193 1.18 -9.31 16.27
C LEU A 193 0.31 -8.73 15.15
N LEU A 194 -0.28 -7.56 15.34
CA LEU A 194 -1.14 -6.93 14.34
C LEU A 194 -0.48 -5.69 13.72
N MET A 195 0.76 -5.37 14.12
CA MET A 195 1.51 -4.24 13.61
C MET A 195 2.44 -4.70 12.49
N ILE A 196 2.30 -4.16 11.28
CA ILE A 196 3.22 -4.46 10.17
C ILE A 196 4.67 -4.08 10.52
N ASP A 197 4.86 -2.93 11.18
CA ASP A 197 6.16 -2.44 11.64
C ASP A 197 6.90 -3.44 12.56
N PHE A 198 6.14 -4.24 13.34
CA PHE A 198 6.72 -5.29 14.18
C PHE A 198 7.37 -6.38 13.32
N TYR A 199 6.69 -6.83 12.27
CA TYR A 199 7.22 -7.83 11.35
C TYR A 199 8.36 -7.29 10.50
N GLU A 200 8.26 -6.04 10.02
CA GLU A 200 9.36 -5.37 9.32
C GLU A 200 10.59 -5.22 10.21
N ALA A 201 10.41 -4.90 11.49
CA ALA A 201 11.51 -4.82 12.45
C ALA A 201 12.18 -6.18 12.68
N ILE A 202 11.42 -7.28 12.72
CA ILE A 202 11.98 -8.65 12.77
C ILE A 202 12.77 -8.95 11.50
N ALA A 203 12.14 -8.77 10.34
CA ALA A 203 12.74 -9.06 9.03
C ALA A 203 14.03 -8.26 8.81
N GLY A 204 14.01 -6.97 9.17
CA GLY A 204 15.14 -6.05 9.09
C GLY A 204 16.14 -6.15 10.23
N LYS A 205 15.92 -7.03 11.23
CA LYS A 205 16.72 -7.12 12.47
C LYS A 205 16.93 -5.76 13.14
N ASN A 206 15.89 -4.92 13.11
CA ASN A 206 15.92 -3.55 13.61
C ASN A 206 15.69 -3.51 15.13
N TRP A 207 16.73 -3.84 15.90
CA TRP A 207 16.66 -3.85 17.37
C TRP A 207 16.31 -2.49 17.99
N CYS A 208 16.62 -1.40 17.29
CA CYS A 208 16.24 -0.05 17.74
C CYS A 208 14.73 0.15 17.74
N TRP A 209 14.02 -0.42 16.75
CA TRP A 209 12.57 -0.34 16.71
C TRP A 209 11.94 -0.96 17.97
N PHE A 210 12.39 -2.17 18.36
CA PHE A 210 11.95 -2.84 19.58
C PHE A 210 12.24 -2.06 20.86
N TYR A 211 13.40 -1.40 20.92
CA TYR A 211 13.78 -0.57 22.05
C TYR A 211 12.82 0.61 22.25
N PHE A 212 12.44 1.30 21.16
CA PHE A 212 11.60 2.50 21.21
C PHE A 212 10.09 2.22 21.18
N HIS A 213 9.65 1.14 20.56
CA HIS A 213 8.23 0.87 20.29
C HIS A 213 7.68 -0.34 21.05
N ALA A 214 8.54 -1.25 21.49
CA ALA A 214 8.16 -2.47 22.22
C ALA A 214 8.71 -2.48 23.66
N GLY A 215 9.05 -1.30 24.20
CA GLY A 215 9.41 -1.11 25.61
C GLY A 215 10.75 -1.74 26.03
N GLY A 216 11.71 -1.97 25.14
CA GLY A 216 12.90 -2.83 25.39
C GLY A 216 13.77 -2.55 26.63
N ILE A 217 13.62 -1.40 27.31
CA ILE A 217 14.29 -1.10 28.58
C ILE A 217 13.40 -1.36 29.80
N GLU A 218 12.08 -1.25 29.64
CA GLU A 218 11.12 -1.35 30.72
C GLU A 218 11.02 -2.80 31.24
N PRO A 219 10.72 -3.01 32.53
CA PRO A 219 10.58 -4.35 33.11
C PRO A 219 9.54 -5.21 32.36
N ASP A 220 8.51 -4.56 31.83
CA ASP A 220 7.38 -5.20 31.14
C ASP A 220 7.54 -5.20 29.60
N GLY A 221 8.66 -4.67 29.10
CA GLY A 221 8.94 -4.55 27.68
C GLY A 221 9.08 -5.90 26.97
N LEU A 222 8.66 -5.96 25.71
CA LEU A 222 8.53 -7.18 24.91
C LEU A 222 9.81 -8.03 24.89
N LEU A 223 10.99 -7.40 24.78
CA LEU A 223 12.27 -8.11 24.73
C LEU A 223 12.66 -8.78 26.07
N LYS A 224 12.06 -8.37 27.19
CA LYS A 224 12.34 -8.90 28.53
C LYS A 224 11.23 -9.80 29.05
N SER A 225 9.98 -9.52 28.68
CA SER A 225 8.80 -10.21 29.19
C SER A 225 8.37 -11.40 28.32
N TYR A 226 8.70 -11.42 27.01
CA TYR A 226 8.36 -12.51 26.11
C TYR A 226 9.05 -13.84 26.51
N THR A 227 8.25 -14.91 26.66
CA THR A 227 8.75 -16.26 26.97
C THR A 227 8.62 -17.22 25.80
N ASP A 228 7.41 -17.34 25.23
CA ASP A 228 7.07 -18.31 24.20
C ASP A 228 5.81 -17.86 23.42
N TYR A 229 5.37 -18.68 22.46
CA TYR A 229 4.27 -18.34 21.57
C TYR A 229 2.88 -18.25 22.26
N HIS A 230 2.72 -18.76 23.48
CA HIS A 230 1.52 -18.59 24.31
C HIS A 230 1.53 -17.33 25.16
N TRP A 231 2.65 -16.59 25.17
CA TRP A 231 2.78 -15.37 25.97
C TRP A 231 1.87 -14.23 25.48
N TRP A 232 1.52 -14.25 24.19
CA TRP A 232 0.68 -13.22 23.60
C TRP A 232 -0.72 -13.24 24.22
N PRO A 233 -1.27 -12.07 24.63
CA PRO A 233 -2.66 -12.01 25.02
C PRO A 233 -3.56 -12.41 23.83
N PRO A 234 -4.83 -12.78 24.09
CA PRO A 234 -5.79 -12.98 23.01
C PRO A 234 -5.80 -11.78 22.07
N LEU A 235 -5.96 -12.04 20.78
CA LEU A 235 -6.14 -10.96 19.81
C LEU A 235 -7.37 -10.14 20.24
N PRO A 236 -7.29 -8.79 20.15
CA PRO A 236 -8.45 -7.95 20.40
C PRO A 236 -9.60 -8.35 19.48
N GLU A 237 -10.83 -8.13 19.95
CA GLU A 237 -12.02 -8.30 19.13
C GLU A 237 -11.99 -7.31 17.96
N ILE A 238 -12.53 -7.72 16.81
CA ILE A 238 -12.66 -6.83 15.66
C ILE A 238 -13.62 -5.71 16.06
N PRO A 239 -13.18 -4.44 16.06
CA PRO A 239 -14.04 -3.34 16.47
C PRO A 239 -15.24 -3.23 15.52
N HIS A 240 -16.44 -3.11 16.09
CA HIS A 240 -17.62 -2.77 15.31
C HIS A 240 -17.49 -1.32 14.81
N HIS A 241 -17.24 -1.17 13.52
CA HIS A 241 -17.21 0.12 12.85
C HIS A 241 -18.42 0.30 11.96
N GLU A 242 -18.84 1.56 11.75
CA GLU A 242 -19.77 1.85 10.66
C GLU A 242 -19.02 1.79 9.33
N TYR A 243 -19.34 0.80 8.50
CA TYR A 243 -18.71 0.57 7.21
C TYR A 243 -19.21 1.53 6.13
N ILE A 244 -18.90 2.81 6.26
CA ILE A 244 -19.43 3.85 5.35
C ILE A 244 -18.50 4.12 4.16
N ASN A 245 -17.20 3.84 4.30
CA ASN A 245 -16.19 4.24 3.32
C ASN A 245 -15.42 3.03 2.81
N SER A 246 -15.19 2.93 1.51
CA SER A 246 -14.25 1.96 0.92
C SER A 246 -12.93 1.86 1.71
N GLU A 247 -12.44 0.63 1.87
CA GLU A 247 -11.15 0.33 2.53
C GLU A 247 -9.98 0.91 1.72
N ILE A 248 -10.06 0.81 0.39
CA ILE A 248 -9.08 1.38 -0.53
C ILE A 248 -9.55 2.75 -0.98
N PHE A 249 -8.68 3.76 -0.90
CA PHE A 249 -8.99 5.16 -1.25
C PHE A 249 -10.27 5.70 -0.58
N GLY A 250 -10.54 5.29 0.65
CA GLY A 250 -11.70 5.74 1.43
C GLY A 250 -11.82 7.28 1.51
N LEU A 251 -13.06 7.76 1.56
CA LEU A 251 -13.39 9.18 1.50
C LEU A 251 -13.37 9.88 2.88
N GLY A 252 -13.24 9.12 3.96
CA GLY A 252 -13.19 9.64 5.33
C GLY A 252 -14.49 10.30 5.80
N LEU A 253 -15.63 9.93 5.21
CA LEU A 253 -16.94 10.47 5.57
C LEU A 253 -17.46 9.84 6.86
N THR A 254 -18.18 10.63 7.66
CA THR A 254 -18.86 10.16 8.87
C THR A 254 -20.34 10.51 8.80
N LYS A 255 -21.20 9.66 9.39
CA LYS A 255 -22.60 10.04 9.64
C LYS A 255 -22.63 11.10 10.73
N ARG A 256 -23.49 12.10 10.56
CA ARG A 256 -23.83 13.11 11.57
C ARG A 256 -25.29 13.00 11.93
#